data_AF-A0AAD5BKT5-F1
#
_entry.id   AF-A0AAD5BKT5-F1
#
_cell.length_a   1.000
_cell.length_b   1.000
_cell.length_c   1.000
_cell.angle_alpha   90.00
_cell.angle_beta   90.00
_cell.angle_gamma   90.00
#
_symmetry.space_group_name_H-M   'P 1'
#
loop_
_entity.id
_entity.type
_entity.pdbx_description
1 polymer ?
#
loop_
_entity_poly.entity_id
_entity_poly.type
_entity_poly.pdbx_seq_one_letter_code
_entity_poly.pdbx_strand_id
1 'polypeptide(L)'
;NIGNHILSVILICLVVYKRTLRKTFLRIVKKGSTEEFESLPYICTLLNSSLWTYYGITKPGSYLVATVNGFGVVVEIVYISLFLINAPPRIRAKTATVAVVVDVLVFAVAVFVTQFMMEGEMRIDVIGFMGAALNVVMYASPLSAMKLVWTTKSVEYMPFLLSLFLFLNGGVWTLYAFLVQDWFLGVPNGTGFVLGFAQLALYAIYSKSKPSKIISDDLDSGWQHRHLLPPSTSDSIQSV
;
A
#
# COMPACT_ATOMS: atom_id res chain seq x y z
N ASN A 1 -15.51 17.75 21.37
CA ASN A 1 -16.32 16.53 21.32
C ASN A 1 -15.57 15.47 20.50
N ILE A 2 -14.62 14.78 21.13
CA ILE A 2 -13.66 13.85 20.50
C ILE A 2 -14.39 12.62 19.90
N GLY A 3 -15.54 12.24 20.45
CA GLY A 3 -16.37 11.14 19.94
C GLY A 3 -16.83 11.33 18.50
N ASN A 4 -17.11 12.57 18.07
CA ASN A 4 -17.57 12.84 16.71
C ASN A 4 -16.45 12.73 15.66
N HIS A 5 -15.20 13.01 16.05
CA HIS A 5 -14.03 12.82 15.18
C HIS A 5 -13.63 11.35 15.09
N ILE A 6 -13.75 10.59 16.18
CA ILE A 6 -13.56 9.14 16.18
C ILE A 6 -14.60 8.47 15.29
N LEU A 7 -15.88 8.87 15.40
CA LEU A 7 -16.96 8.35 14.57
C LEU A 7 -16.77 8.65 13.07
N SER A 8 -16.29 9.85 12.71
CA SER A 8 -16.09 10.21 11.30
C SER A 8 -14.90 9.47 10.67
N VAL A 9 -13.79 9.30 11.42
CA VAL A 9 -12.64 8.50 10.97
C VAL A 9 -13.04 7.03 10.82
N ILE A 10 -13.76 6.46 11.80
CA ILE A 10 -14.29 5.10 11.71
C ILE A 10 -15.23 4.96 10.51
N LEU A 11 -16.10 5.93 10.23
CA LEU A 11 -16.99 5.89 9.07
C LEU A 11 -16.22 5.90 7.73
N ILE A 12 -15.20 6.77 7.62
CA ILE A 12 -14.36 6.86 6.41
C ILE A 12 -13.59 5.55 6.22
N CYS A 13 -12.99 5.02 7.29
CA CYS A 13 -12.31 3.72 7.29
C CYS A 13 -13.27 2.59 6.90
N LEU A 14 -14.50 2.54 7.42
CA LEU A 14 -15.50 1.52 7.07
C LEU A 14 -15.97 1.62 5.62
N VAL A 15 -16.14 2.84 5.07
CA VAL A 15 -16.56 3.06 3.69
C VAL A 15 -15.46 2.67 2.70
N VAL A 16 -14.21 3.04 3.01
CA VAL A 16 -13.02 2.66 2.23
C VAL A 16 -12.78 1.14 2.34
N TYR A 17 -12.91 0.57 3.54
CA TYR A 17 -12.81 -0.85 3.81
C TYR A 17 -13.85 -1.65 3.02
N LYS A 18 -15.14 -1.28 3.05
CA LYS A 18 -16.19 -1.94 2.26
C LYS A 18 -15.96 -1.89 0.76
N ARG A 19 -15.35 -0.82 0.23
CA ARG A 19 -15.06 -0.70 -1.21
C ARG A 19 -13.82 -1.49 -1.62
N THR A 20 -12.76 -1.45 -0.82
CA THR A 20 -11.49 -2.13 -1.11
C THR A 20 -11.59 -3.63 -0.88
N LEU A 21 -12.15 -4.07 0.25
CA LEU A 21 -12.38 -5.49 0.52
C LEU A 21 -13.21 -6.14 -0.57
N ARG A 22 -14.33 -5.53 -0.98
CA ARG A 22 -15.17 -6.13 -2.03
C ARG A 22 -14.40 -6.38 -3.31
N LYS A 23 -13.60 -5.41 -3.77
CA LYS A 23 -12.87 -5.54 -5.03
C LYS A 23 -11.76 -6.58 -4.94
N THR A 24 -11.02 -6.59 -3.83
CA THR A 24 -9.92 -7.55 -3.60
C THR A 24 -10.48 -8.95 -3.36
N PHE A 25 -11.51 -9.10 -2.53
CA PHE A 25 -12.20 -10.37 -2.24
C PHE A 25 -12.90 -10.94 -3.48
N LEU A 26 -13.66 -10.13 -4.23
CA LEU A 26 -14.27 -10.57 -5.48
C LEU A 26 -13.21 -11.00 -6.50
N ARG A 27 -12.01 -10.42 -6.49
CA ARG A 27 -10.94 -10.80 -7.41
C ARG A 27 -10.23 -12.09 -6.97
N ILE A 28 -9.98 -12.28 -5.67
CA ILE A 28 -9.40 -13.50 -5.10
C ILE A 28 -10.37 -14.69 -5.27
N VAL A 29 -11.66 -14.51 -4.93
CA VAL A 29 -12.68 -15.55 -5.02
C VAL A 29 -13.01 -15.90 -6.47
N LYS A 30 -13.06 -14.93 -7.40
CA LYS A 30 -13.42 -15.17 -8.80
C LYS A 30 -12.30 -15.84 -9.62
N LYS A 31 -11.06 -15.86 -9.12
CA LYS A 31 -9.91 -16.44 -9.85
C LYS A 31 -9.30 -17.68 -9.19
N GLY A 32 -9.66 -18.03 -7.95
CA GLY A 32 -9.22 -19.27 -7.29
C GLY A 32 -7.70 -19.39 -7.06
N SER A 33 -6.96 -18.29 -7.21
CA SER A 33 -5.51 -18.20 -7.05
C SER A 33 -5.16 -16.82 -6.52
N THR A 34 -4.38 -16.78 -5.44
CA THR A 34 -3.62 -15.58 -5.08
C THR A 34 -2.59 -15.39 -6.19
N GLU A 35 -2.81 -14.48 -7.15
CA GLU A 35 -1.75 -13.98 -8.05
C GLU A 35 -0.55 -13.44 -7.21
N GLU A 36 0.46 -12.80 -7.82
CA GLU A 36 1.68 -12.23 -7.22
C GLU A 36 1.49 -11.23 -6.03
N PHE A 37 0.32 -11.17 -5.41
CA PHE A 37 0.06 -10.48 -4.16
C PHE A 37 0.96 -11.03 -3.06
N GLU A 38 1.98 -10.23 -2.73
CA GLU A 38 2.81 -10.46 -1.57
C GLU A 38 1.96 -10.30 -0.31
N SER A 39 2.04 -11.27 0.60
CA SER A 39 1.39 -11.19 1.93
C SER A 39 2.14 -10.28 2.91
N LEU A 40 3.40 -9.95 2.58
CA LEU A 40 4.30 -9.18 3.41
C LEU A 40 3.78 -7.77 3.75
N PRO A 41 3.19 -6.98 2.83
CA PRO A 41 2.65 -5.66 3.15
C PRO A 41 1.55 -5.71 4.22
N TYR A 42 0.69 -6.73 4.20
CA TYR A 42 -0.39 -6.90 5.20
C TYR A 42 0.18 -7.25 6.57
N ILE A 43 1.17 -8.15 6.62
CA ILE A 43 1.89 -8.52 7.85
C ILE A 43 2.62 -7.28 8.43
N CYS A 44 3.38 -6.55 7.61
CA CYS A 44 4.06 -5.34 8.09
C CYS A 44 3.07 -4.28 8.57
N THR A 45 1.91 -4.14 7.91
CA THR A 45 0.86 -3.21 8.33
C THR A 45 0.22 -3.65 9.64
N LEU A 46 0.01 -4.95 9.87
CA LEU A 46 -0.50 -5.49 11.12
C LEU A 46 0.45 -5.18 12.29
N LEU A 47 1.75 -5.44 12.14
CA LEU A 47 2.75 -5.09 13.15
C LEU A 47 2.78 -3.58 13.41
N ASN A 48 2.75 -2.76 12.36
CA ASN A 48 2.75 -1.31 12.48
C ASN A 48 1.52 -0.81 13.23
N SER A 49 0.32 -1.26 12.84
CA SER A 49 -0.92 -0.92 13.55
C SER A 49 -0.91 -1.43 14.99
N SER A 50 -0.32 -2.59 15.27
CA SER A 50 -0.19 -3.11 16.64
C SER A 50 0.72 -2.23 17.49
N LEU A 51 1.88 -1.82 16.96
CA LEU A 51 2.81 -0.90 17.65
C LEU A 51 2.18 0.48 17.89
N TRP A 52 1.49 1.06 16.91
CA TRP A 52 0.80 2.35 17.09
C TRP A 52 -0.41 2.25 18.01
N THR A 53 -1.08 1.11 18.05
CA THR A 53 -2.12 0.84 19.05
C THR A 53 -1.51 0.82 20.45
N TYR A 54 -0.41 0.08 20.61
CA TYR A 54 0.33 0.01 21.87
C TYR A 54 0.88 1.37 22.31
N TYR A 55 1.40 2.17 21.39
CA TYR A 55 1.81 3.54 21.63
C TYR A 55 0.64 4.40 22.15
N GLY A 56 -0.50 4.37 21.46
CA GLY A 56 -1.66 5.20 21.79
C GLY A 56 -2.33 4.85 23.12
N ILE A 57 -2.26 3.58 23.57
CA ILE A 57 -2.76 3.18 24.90
C ILE A 57 -1.75 3.52 26.01
N THR A 58 -0.47 3.56 25.69
CA THR A 58 0.60 3.81 26.67
C THR A 58 0.82 5.31 26.89
N LYS A 59 0.69 6.12 25.84
CA LYS A 59 0.86 7.57 25.91
C LYS A 59 -0.45 8.26 26.35
N PRO A 60 -0.45 9.00 27.48
CA PRO A 60 -1.63 9.73 27.93
C PRO A 60 -2.15 10.70 26.85
N GLY A 61 -3.46 10.70 26.61
CA GLY A 61 -4.11 11.59 25.63
C GLY A 61 -4.02 11.14 24.17
N SER A 62 -3.37 10.02 23.86
CA SER A 62 -3.19 9.51 22.49
C SER A 62 -4.20 8.42 22.09
N TYR A 63 -5.35 8.33 22.75
CA TYR A 63 -6.39 7.31 22.46
C TYR A 63 -6.94 7.36 21.04
N LEU A 64 -6.88 8.51 20.36
CA LEU A 64 -7.25 8.60 18.95
C LEU A 64 -6.32 7.74 18.08
N VAL A 65 -5.01 7.74 18.37
CA VAL A 65 -4.02 6.89 17.70
C VAL A 65 -4.35 5.41 17.96
N ALA A 66 -4.68 5.08 19.21
CA ALA A 66 -5.04 3.71 19.60
C ALA A 66 -6.29 3.19 18.89
N THR A 67 -7.35 4.00 18.81
CA THR A 67 -8.62 3.56 18.22
C THR A 67 -8.52 3.37 16.71
N VAL A 68 -7.85 4.28 15.99
CA VAL A 68 -7.68 4.16 14.53
C VAL A 68 -6.79 2.98 14.17
N ASN A 69 -5.66 2.80 14.85
CA ASN A 69 -4.77 1.68 14.58
C ASN A 69 -5.33 0.35 15.10
N GLY A 70 -6.08 0.35 16.20
CA GLY A 70 -6.76 -0.85 16.70
C GLY A 70 -7.81 -1.36 15.71
N PHE A 71 -8.53 -0.46 15.05
CA PHE A 71 -9.38 -0.83 13.92
C PHE A 71 -8.54 -1.41 12.76
N GLY A 72 -7.39 -0.80 12.46
CA GLY A 72 -6.42 -1.33 11.49
C GLY A 72 -5.98 -2.77 11.79
N VAL A 73 -5.65 -3.07 13.05
CA VAL A 73 -5.31 -4.44 13.49
C VAL A 73 -6.41 -5.44 13.14
N VAL A 74 -7.67 -5.11 13.45
CA VAL A 74 -8.81 -5.99 13.12
C VAL A 74 -8.94 -6.19 11.61
N VAL A 75 -8.81 -5.11 10.84
CA VAL A 75 -8.86 -5.14 9.37
C VAL A 75 -7.77 -6.04 8.78
N GLU A 76 -6.52 -5.87 9.22
CA GLU A 76 -5.38 -6.64 8.71
C GLU A 76 -5.47 -8.12 9.11
N ILE A 77 -5.93 -8.44 10.33
CA ILE A 77 -6.21 -9.84 10.73
C ILE A 77 -7.23 -10.49 9.80
N VAL A 78 -8.30 -9.78 9.43
CA VAL A 78 -9.29 -10.30 8.47
C VAL A 78 -8.65 -10.54 7.11
N TYR A 79 -7.84 -9.61 6.59
CA TYR A 79 -7.15 -9.79 5.31
C TYR A 79 -6.18 -10.97 5.31
N ILE A 80 -5.33 -11.08 6.34
CA ILE A 80 -4.37 -12.17 6.47
C ILE A 80 -5.11 -13.51 6.60
N SER A 81 -6.18 -13.57 7.40
CA SER A 81 -7.00 -14.78 7.54
C SER A 81 -7.59 -15.22 6.21
N LEU A 82 -8.18 -14.29 5.46
CA LEU A 82 -8.72 -14.58 4.13
C LEU A 82 -7.63 -15.01 3.14
N PHE A 83 -6.46 -14.38 3.18
CA PHE A 83 -5.32 -14.78 2.37
C PHE A 83 -4.90 -16.23 2.69
N LEU A 84 -4.75 -16.57 3.97
CA LEU A 84 -4.36 -17.91 4.41
C LEU A 84 -5.39 -18.99 4.04
N ILE A 85 -6.68 -18.67 4.07
CA ILE A 85 -7.75 -19.59 3.66
C ILE A 85 -7.66 -19.91 2.16
N ASN A 86 -7.34 -18.91 1.33
CA ASN A 86 -7.37 -19.03 -0.13
C ASN A 86 -5.99 -19.35 -0.76
N ALA A 87 -4.89 -19.25 -0.02
CA ALA A 87 -3.55 -19.45 -0.54
C ALA A 87 -3.18 -20.95 -0.72
N PRO A 88 -2.37 -21.30 -1.74
CA PRO A 88 -1.83 -22.65 -1.91
C PRO A 88 -1.05 -23.12 -0.66
N PRO A 89 -1.04 -24.42 -0.32
CA PRO A 89 -0.47 -24.92 0.95
C PRO A 89 0.95 -24.45 1.26
N ARG A 90 1.83 -24.38 0.24
CA ARG A 90 3.22 -23.92 0.39
C ARG A 90 3.32 -22.42 0.73
N ILE A 91 2.50 -21.58 0.10
CA ILE A 91 2.47 -20.12 0.33
C ILE A 91 1.77 -19.82 1.65
N ARG A 92 0.69 -20.56 1.95
CA ARG A 92 -0.03 -20.49 3.22
C ARG A 92 0.87 -20.78 4.41
N ALA A 93 1.62 -21.89 4.38
CA ALA A 93 2.53 -22.24 5.47
C ALA A 93 3.61 -21.16 5.69
N LYS A 94 4.26 -20.70 4.61
CA LYS A 94 5.25 -19.61 4.69
C LYS A 94 4.65 -18.32 5.26
N THR A 95 3.50 -17.90 4.75
CA THR A 95 2.82 -16.67 5.19
C THR A 95 2.41 -16.78 6.66
N ALA A 96 1.86 -17.91 7.08
CA ALA A 96 1.49 -18.14 8.47
C ALA A 96 2.70 -18.09 9.39
N THR A 97 3.82 -18.72 9.01
CA THR A 97 5.07 -18.65 9.78
C THR A 97 5.57 -17.21 9.91
N VAL A 98 5.61 -16.44 8.81
CA VAL A 98 6.07 -15.05 8.84
C VAL A 98 5.13 -14.20 9.69
N ALA A 99 3.81 -14.33 9.54
CA ALA A 99 2.83 -13.60 10.33
C ALA A 99 2.97 -13.91 11.84
N VAL A 100 3.13 -15.18 12.22
CA VAL A 100 3.32 -15.55 13.64
C VAL A 100 4.63 -14.98 14.19
N VAL A 101 5.73 -15.11 13.45
CA VAL A 101 7.03 -14.60 13.91
C VAL A 101 7.01 -13.08 14.04
N VAL A 102 6.46 -12.37 13.05
CA VAL A 102 6.50 -10.90 13.01
C VAL A 102 5.40 -10.28 13.89
N ASP A 103 4.15 -10.71 13.77
CA ASP A 103 3.03 -10.04 14.44
C ASP A 103 2.79 -10.55 15.86
N VAL A 104 3.17 -11.79 16.18
CA VAL A 104 3.00 -12.34 17.53
C VAL A 104 4.32 -12.27 18.30
N LEU A 105 5.38 -12.91 17.80
CA LEU A 105 6.62 -13.02 18.58
C LEU A 105 7.35 -11.69 18.71
N VAL A 106 7.63 -10.98 17.62
CA VAL A 106 8.33 -9.67 17.68
C VAL A 106 7.51 -8.66 18.47
N PHE A 107 6.19 -8.59 18.26
CA PHE A 107 5.32 -7.70 19.02
C PHE A 107 5.29 -8.06 20.52
N ALA A 108 5.16 -9.34 20.87
CA ALA A 108 5.16 -9.78 22.26
C ALA A 108 6.49 -9.47 22.95
N VAL A 109 7.63 -9.68 22.27
CA VAL A 109 8.95 -9.32 22.79
C VAL A 109 9.05 -7.80 22.99
N ALA A 110 8.59 -7.00 22.02
CA ALA A 110 8.57 -5.55 22.15
C ALA A 110 7.77 -5.12 23.40
N VAL A 111 6.54 -5.62 23.56
CA VAL A 111 5.70 -5.33 24.74
C VAL A 111 6.36 -5.82 26.03
N PHE A 112 6.91 -7.03 26.05
CA PHE A 112 7.56 -7.59 27.23
C PHE A 112 8.76 -6.73 27.66
N VAL A 113 9.68 -6.42 26.74
CA VAL A 113 10.86 -5.60 27.04
C VAL A 113 10.44 -4.22 27.52
N THR A 114 9.50 -3.55 26.85
CA THR A 114 9.10 -2.18 27.22
C THR A 114 8.29 -2.13 28.51
N GLN A 115 7.53 -3.17 28.87
CA GLN A 115 6.77 -3.19 30.12
C GLN A 115 7.62 -3.55 31.33
N PHE A 116 8.58 -4.46 31.18
CA PHE A 116 9.36 -4.98 32.31
C PHE A 116 10.71 -4.28 32.48
N MET A 117 11.26 -3.65 31.44
CA MET A 117 12.58 -3.03 31.49
C MET A 117 12.55 -1.51 31.38
N MET A 118 11.38 -0.88 31.17
CA MET A 118 11.26 0.56 30.95
C MET A 118 10.07 1.13 31.71
N GLU A 119 10.20 2.38 32.15
CA GLU A 119 9.18 3.09 32.90
C GLU A 119 8.90 4.48 32.31
N GLY A 120 7.72 5.02 32.61
CA GLY A 120 7.36 6.41 32.30
C GLY A 120 7.54 6.80 30.83
N GLU A 121 8.24 7.91 30.61
CA GLU A 121 8.49 8.50 29.29
C GLU A 121 9.40 7.66 28.41
N MET A 122 10.43 7.02 28.99
CA MET A 122 11.35 6.15 28.23
C MET A 122 10.60 5.04 27.50
N ARG A 123 9.61 4.43 28.17
CA ARG A 123 8.74 3.42 27.56
C ARG A 123 7.98 3.99 26.36
N ILE A 124 7.41 5.18 26.50
CA ILE A 124 6.66 5.85 25.43
C ILE A 124 7.57 6.15 24.24
N ASP A 125 8.76 6.69 24.50
CA ASP A 125 9.73 7.07 23.47
C ASP A 125 10.23 5.86 22.68
N VAL A 126 10.53 4.75 23.35
CA VAL A 126 10.98 3.52 22.68
C VAL A 126 9.87 2.93 21.81
N ILE A 127 8.62 2.90 22.30
CA ILE A 127 7.49 2.43 21.49
C ILE A 127 7.25 3.34 20.28
N GLY A 128 7.30 4.66 20.50
CA GLY A 128 7.16 5.66 19.46
C GLY A 128 8.25 5.54 18.39
N PHE A 129 9.50 5.32 18.82
CA PHE A 129 10.63 5.10 17.93
C PHE A 129 10.46 3.83 17.09
N MET A 130 10.05 2.71 17.70
CA MET A 130 9.78 1.46 16.96
C MET A 130 8.70 1.66 15.90
N GLY A 131 7.58 2.31 16.25
CA GLY A 131 6.50 2.61 15.32
C GLY A 131 6.92 3.57 14.19
N ALA A 132 7.70 4.60 14.52
CA ALA A 132 8.22 5.54 13.54
C ALA A 132 9.21 4.88 12.57
N ALA A 133 10.14 4.06 13.08
CA ALA A 133 11.10 3.33 12.27
C ALA A 133 10.40 2.36 11.30
N LEU A 134 9.40 1.63 11.78
CA LEU A 134 8.63 0.71 10.92
C LEU A 134 7.86 1.47 9.84
N ASN A 135 7.24 2.61 10.17
CA ASN A 135 6.60 3.48 9.17
C ASN A 135 7.60 3.93 8.08
N VAL A 136 8.82 4.33 8.45
CA VAL A 136 9.86 4.73 7.49
C VAL A 136 10.22 3.57 6.56
N VAL A 137 10.38 2.36 7.08
CA VAL A 137 10.61 1.15 6.26
C VAL A 137 9.45 0.92 5.30
N MET A 138 8.21 1.11 5.74
CA MET A 138 7.02 0.94 4.90
C MET A 138 6.95 1.96 3.75
N TYR A 139 7.61 3.12 3.85
CA TYR A 139 7.72 4.08 2.74
C TYR A 139 8.57 3.58 1.56
N ALA A 140 9.29 2.45 1.70
CA ALA A 140 9.97 1.81 0.58
C ALA A 140 9.00 1.45 -0.56
N SER A 141 7.76 1.04 -0.24
CA SER A 141 6.73 0.69 -1.22
C SER A 141 6.32 1.89 -2.11
N PRO A 142 5.85 3.03 -1.57
CA PRO A 142 5.53 4.19 -2.38
C PRO A 142 6.76 4.77 -3.13
N LEU A 143 7.97 4.72 -2.54
CA LEU A 143 9.19 5.10 -3.25
C LEU A 143 9.46 4.21 -4.47
N SER A 144 9.28 2.89 -4.34
CA SER A 144 9.41 1.94 -5.43
C SER A 144 8.41 2.24 -6.55
N ALA A 145 7.16 2.52 -6.19
CA ALA A 145 6.14 2.93 -7.16
C ALA A 145 6.52 4.24 -7.88
N MET A 146 7.04 5.24 -7.16
CA MET A 146 7.53 6.49 -7.77
C MET A 146 8.69 6.25 -8.74
N LYS A 147 9.65 5.41 -8.36
CA LYS A 147 10.75 5.00 -9.24
C LYS A 147 10.21 4.33 -10.50
N LEU A 148 9.23 3.44 -10.35
CA LEU A 148 8.61 2.75 -11.48
C LEU A 148 7.98 3.75 -12.44
N VAL A 149 7.12 4.66 -11.94
CA VAL A 149 6.51 5.73 -12.76
C VAL A 149 7.56 6.59 -13.46
N TRP A 150 8.63 6.95 -12.75
CA TRP A 150 9.72 7.73 -13.33
C TRP A 150 10.44 7.00 -14.48
N THR A 151 10.66 5.70 -14.33
CA THR A 151 11.34 4.86 -15.33
C THR A 151 10.44 4.50 -16.52
N THR A 152 9.21 4.09 -16.27
CA THR A 152 8.27 3.65 -17.31
C THR A 152 7.52 4.81 -17.97
N LYS A 153 7.59 6.01 -17.37
CA LYS A 153 6.84 7.19 -17.80
C LYS A 153 5.32 6.95 -17.80
N SER A 154 4.85 5.95 -17.05
CA SER A 154 3.46 5.52 -16.97
C SER A 154 2.98 5.52 -15.52
N VAL A 155 1.73 5.96 -15.30
CA VAL A 155 1.08 6.01 -13.98
C VAL A 155 0.25 4.76 -13.65
N GLU A 156 0.37 3.70 -14.46
CA GLU A 156 -0.43 2.47 -14.33
C GLU A 156 -0.36 1.84 -12.92
N TYR A 157 0.83 1.83 -12.33
CA TYR A 157 1.08 1.26 -11.01
C TYR A 157 0.89 2.25 -9.84
N MET A 158 0.49 3.49 -10.13
CA MET A 158 0.28 4.55 -9.14
C MET A 158 -1.07 5.25 -9.37
N PRO A 159 -2.18 4.67 -8.86
CA PRO A 159 -3.50 5.26 -9.06
C PRO A 159 -3.66 6.56 -8.26
N PHE A 160 -4.13 7.62 -8.93
CA PHE A 160 -4.31 8.96 -8.36
C PHE A 160 -5.00 8.98 -7.00
N LEU A 161 -6.12 8.24 -6.86
CA LEU A 161 -6.89 8.24 -5.63
C LEU A 161 -6.09 7.69 -4.44
N LEU A 162 -5.24 6.68 -4.66
CA LEU A 162 -4.40 6.13 -3.60
C LEU A 162 -3.37 7.18 -3.13
N SER A 163 -2.70 7.84 -4.08
CA SER A 163 -1.75 8.92 -3.78
C SER A 163 -2.43 10.11 -3.07
N LEU A 164 -3.65 10.47 -3.49
CA LEU A 164 -4.43 11.52 -2.84
C LEU A 164 -4.79 11.17 -1.39
N PHE A 165 -5.24 9.94 -1.15
CA PHE A 165 -5.55 9.50 0.22
C PHE A 165 -4.30 9.41 1.09
N LEU A 166 -3.16 8.96 0.55
CA LEU A 166 -1.89 8.95 1.28
C LEU A 166 -1.45 10.38 1.66
N PHE A 167 -1.54 11.33 0.73
CA PHE A 167 -1.27 12.75 0.97
C PHE A 167 -2.17 13.32 2.06
N LEU A 168 -3.49 13.19 1.92
CA LEU A 168 -4.44 13.72 2.91
C LEU A 168 -4.27 13.06 4.28
N ASN A 169 -4.06 11.74 4.32
CA ASN A 169 -3.83 11.01 5.57
C ASN A 169 -2.55 11.49 6.26
N GLY A 170 -1.44 11.56 5.52
CA GLY A 170 -0.18 12.10 6.05
C GLY A 170 -0.35 13.53 6.57
N GLY A 171 -1.08 14.39 5.85
CA GLY A 171 -1.33 15.77 6.25
C GLY A 171 -2.16 15.89 7.54
N VAL A 172 -3.26 15.14 7.63
CA VAL A 172 -4.12 15.11 8.84
C VAL A 172 -3.34 14.64 10.05
N TRP A 173 -2.57 13.56 9.92
CA TRP A 173 -1.77 13.04 11.03
C TRP A 173 -0.58 13.91 11.40
N THR A 174 0.05 14.57 10.42
CA THR A 174 1.11 15.55 10.67
C THR A 174 0.57 16.76 11.42
N LEU A 175 -0.59 17.28 11.01
CA LEU A 175 -1.25 18.39 11.71
C LEU A 175 -1.65 17.97 13.13
N TYR A 176 -2.26 16.78 13.28
CA TYR A 176 -2.60 16.25 14.60
C TYR A 176 -1.36 16.13 15.49
N ALA A 177 -0.27 15.55 14.99
CA ALA A 177 1.00 15.42 15.70
C ALA A 177 1.58 16.77 16.12
N PHE A 178 1.50 17.78 15.25
CA PHE A 178 1.90 19.14 15.59
C PHE A 178 1.05 19.73 16.73
N LEU A 179 -0.27 19.53 16.69
CA LEU A 179 -1.19 20.01 17.73
C LEU A 179 -0.97 19.33 19.09
N VAL A 180 -0.61 18.05 19.10
CA VAL A 180 -0.31 17.30 20.33
C VAL A 180 1.18 17.29 20.69
N GLN A 181 2.01 18.04 19.95
CA GLN A 181 3.46 18.14 20.11
C GLN A 181 4.17 16.76 20.16
N ASP A 182 3.76 15.85 19.29
CA ASP A 182 4.26 14.48 19.21
C ASP A 182 5.17 14.29 17.99
N TRP A 183 6.48 14.35 18.21
CA TRP A 183 7.46 14.21 17.13
C TRP A 183 7.55 12.78 16.58
N PHE A 184 7.33 11.75 17.40
CA PHE A 184 7.33 10.36 16.93
C PHE A 184 6.20 10.10 15.95
N LEU A 185 5.04 10.72 16.16
CA LEU A 185 3.94 10.68 15.20
C LEU A 185 4.19 11.63 14.03
N GLY A 186 4.75 12.82 14.29
CA GLY A 186 4.90 13.89 13.31
C GLY A 186 5.91 13.59 12.20
N VAL A 187 7.10 13.11 12.56
CA VAL A 187 8.19 12.85 11.60
C VAL A 187 7.81 11.83 10.51
N PRO A 188 7.34 10.61 10.85
CA PRO A 188 6.94 9.65 9.83
C PRO A 188 5.76 10.17 9.02
N ASN A 189 4.68 10.66 9.65
CA ASN A 189 3.51 11.14 8.91
C ASN A 189 3.83 12.35 8.01
N GLY A 190 4.73 13.24 8.44
CA GLY A 190 5.21 14.36 7.63
C GLY A 190 6.02 13.87 6.43
N THR A 191 6.85 12.85 6.62
CA THR A 191 7.52 12.16 5.50
C THR A 191 6.49 11.58 4.54
N GLY A 192 5.48 10.87 5.03
CA GLY A 192 4.38 10.33 4.23
C GLY A 192 3.59 11.40 3.49
N PHE A 193 3.38 12.58 4.09
CA PHE A 193 2.75 13.73 3.46
C PHE A 193 3.57 14.24 2.27
N VAL A 194 4.88 14.43 2.46
CA VAL A 194 5.80 14.86 1.40
C VAL A 194 5.86 13.83 0.27
N LEU A 195 5.92 12.54 0.60
CA LEU A 195 5.90 11.47 -0.40
C LEU A 195 4.58 11.43 -1.16
N GLY A 196 3.44 11.54 -0.47
CA GLY A 196 2.12 11.62 -1.10
C GLY A 196 2.00 12.82 -2.05
N PHE A 197 2.53 13.97 -1.66
CA PHE A 197 2.62 15.15 -2.53
C PHE A 197 3.47 14.87 -3.77
N ALA A 198 4.65 14.26 -3.59
CA ALA A 198 5.52 13.90 -4.70
C ALA A 198 4.86 12.89 -5.66
N GLN A 199 4.11 11.92 -5.13
CA GLN A 199 3.31 10.99 -5.94
C GLN A 199 2.25 11.73 -6.78
N LEU A 200 1.54 12.68 -6.19
CA LEU A 200 0.55 13.50 -6.92
C LEU A 200 1.20 14.37 -8.01
N ALA A 201 2.37 14.95 -7.72
CA ALA A 201 3.12 15.72 -8.70
C ALA A 201 3.59 14.84 -9.88
N LEU A 202 4.17 13.66 -9.60
CA LEU A 202 4.55 12.71 -10.64
C LEU A 202 3.35 12.24 -11.46
N TYR A 203 2.21 11.99 -10.80
CA TYR A 203 0.99 11.64 -11.49
C TYR A 203 0.55 12.75 -12.46
N ALA A 204 0.58 14.01 -12.04
CA ALA A 204 0.20 15.15 -12.88
C ALA A 204 1.12 15.31 -14.12
N ILE A 205 2.42 15.05 -13.96
CA ILE A 205 3.41 15.13 -15.04
C ILE A 205 3.20 14.00 -16.07
N TYR A 206 3.09 12.75 -15.61
CA TYR A 206 3.07 11.58 -16.49
C TYR A 206 1.67 11.13 -16.93
N SER A 207 0.59 11.54 -16.25
CA SER A 207 -0.80 11.23 -16.66
C SER A 207 -1.17 11.85 -18.03
N LYS A 208 -0.52 12.96 -18.40
CA LYS A 208 -0.70 13.62 -19.70
C LYS A 208 0.20 13.03 -20.81
N SER A 209 1.13 12.14 -20.46
CA SER A 209 2.01 11.48 -21.43
C SER A 209 1.36 10.19 -21.94
N LYS A 210 0.39 10.30 -22.85
CA LYS A 210 0.02 9.17 -23.72
C LYS A 210 0.99 9.11 -24.91
N PRO A 211 1.25 7.90 -25.45
CA PRO A 211 2.42 7.60 -26.28
C PRO A 211 2.45 8.46 -27.53
N SER A 212 3.64 8.92 -27.90
CA SER A 212 3.85 9.58 -29.19
C SER A 212 3.36 8.65 -30.30
N LYS A 213 2.47 9.19 -31.15
CA LYS A 213 2.15 8.73 -32.49
C LYS A 213 3.44 8.60 -33.33
N ILE A 214 4.22 7.54 -33.12
CA ILE A 214 5.38 7.21 -33.97
C ILE A 214 5.25 5.80 -34.55
N ILE A 215 4.36 4.95 -34.00
CA ILE A 215 4.12 3.60 -34.53
C ILE A 215 2.90 3.54 -35.47
N SER A 216 1.98 4.51 -35.42
CA SER A 216 0.81 4.54 -36.33
C SER A 216 1.16 4.95 -37.75
N ASP A 217 2.13 5.85 -37.91
CA ASP A 217 2.40 6.45 -39.23
C ASP A 217 3.32 5.56 -40.08
N ASP A 218 4.06 4.64 -39.46
CA ASP A 218 4.94 3.68 -40.15
C ASP A 218 4.22 2.37 -40.53
N LEU A 219 3.03 2.12 -39.96
CA LEU A 219 2.18 1.00 -40.37
C LEU A 219 1.26 1.41 -41.53
N ASP A 220 0.70 2.63 -41.53
CA ASP A 220 -0.17 3.08 -42.63
C ASP A 220 0.59 3.30 -43.96
N SER A 221 1.89 3.64 -43.91
CA SER A 221 2.74 3.74 -45.11
C SER A 221 3.04 2.36 -45.74
N GLY A 222 3.12 1.30 -44.93
CA GLY A 222 3.42 -0.07 -45.39
C GLY A 222 2.23 -0.81 -46.01
N TRP A 223 1.00 -0.45 -45.66
CA TRP A 223 -0.22 -1.07 -46.22
C TRP A 223 -0.65 -0.47 -47.56
N GLN A 224 -0.38 0.81 -47.84
CA GLN A 224 -0.73 1.40 -49.14
C GLN A 224 0.15 0.88 -50.29
N HIS A 225 1.42 0.56 -50.06
CA HIS A 225 2.29 0.03 -51.12
C HIS A 225 2.06 -1.45 -51.46
N ARG A 226 1.48 -2.24 -50.54
CA ARG A 226 1.32 -3.69 -50.75
C ARG A 226 0.09 -4.06 -51.60
N HIS A 227 -0.85 -3.13 -51.80
CA HIS A 227 -2.08 -3.35 -52.55
C HIS A 227 -2.02 -3.02 -54.05
N LEU A 228 -0.84 -2.64 -54.58
CA LEU A 228 -0.68 -2.30 -56.01
C LEU A 228 0.00 -3.38 -56.85
N LEU A 229 0.25 -4.58 -56.31
CA LEU A 229 0.78 -5.69 -57.09
C LEU A 229 -0.37 -6.59 -57.58
N PRO A 230 -0.56 -6.76 -58.90
CA PRO A 230 -1.54 -7.69 -59.44
C PRO A 230 -1.11 -9.14 -59.16
N PRO A 231 -2.06 -10.10 -59.04
CA PRO A 231 -1.74 -11.49 -58.75
C PRO A 231 -0.99 -12.12 -59.92
N SER A 232 0.18 -12.68 -59.64
CA SER A 232 0.92 -13.53 -60.58
C SER A 232 0.16 -14.84 -60.80
N THR A 233 -0.27 -15.10 -62.03
CA THR A 233 -0.77 -16.38 -62.51
C THR A 233 0.31 -17.45 -62.36
N SER A 234 -0.03 -18.57 -61.72
CA SER A 234 0.78 -19.78 -61.69
C SER A 234 0.07 -20.83 -62.53
N ASP A 235 0.50 -20.99 -63.78
CA ASP A 235 0.16 -22.15 -64.59
C ASP A 235 1.36 -23.11 -64.63
N SER A 236 1.05 -24.33 -64.23
CA SER A 236 1.86 -25.55 -64.29
C SER A 236 2.19 -25.97 -65.72
N ILE A 237 3.45 -26.32 -66.03
CA ILE A 237 3.79 -27.36 -67.02
C ILE A 237 5.02 -28.17 -66.56
N GLN A 238 4.86 -29.50 -66.62
CA GLN A 238 5.85 -30.55 -66.38
C GLN A 238 6.86 -30.73 -67.53
N SER A 239 7.99 -31.34 -67.16
CA SER A 239 8.75 -32.39 -67.88
C SER A 239 9.71 -32.06 -69.04
N VAL A 240 10.92 -32.65 -68.84
CA VAL A 240 12.07 -32.97 -69.71
C VAL A 240 13.11 -31.86 -69.91
#